data_AF-A0A9Q3KW32-F1
#
_entry.id   AF-A0A9Q3KW32-F1
#
_cell.length_a   1.000
_cell.length_b   1.000
_cell.length_c   1.000
_cell.angle_alpha   90.00
_cell.angle_beta   90.00
_cell.angle_gamma   90.00
#
_symmetry.space_group_name_H-M   'P 1'
#
loop_
_entity.id
_entity.type
_entity.pdbx_description
1 polymer ?
#
loop_
_entity_poly.entity_id
_entity_poly.type
_entity_poly.pdbx_seq_one_letter_code
_entity_poly.pdbx_strand_id
1 'polypeptide(L)'
;MESYSHLPQLSNGQLDLSKVQDAQLMKTKPNRGKGYTAGNSCITEVVIDNKPTKRLLDPGAFCSCVGKSFLKTCVPNFEDQLLPIDGIKFNSASNPMKALGIFETNVIFPHINGNLRITVEFVVMENCSSTHFILGNDYLIMYGIDLHNNKDR
;
A
#
# COMPACT_ATOMS: atom_id res chain seq x y z
N MET A 1 -18.52 14.01 -26.04
CA MET A 1 -18.80 14.45 -24.65
C MET A 1 -17.79 13.72 -23.79
N GLU A 2 -16.74 14.41 -23.35
CA GLU A 2 -15.61 13.80 -22.65
C GLU A 2 -16.00 13.45 -21.21
N SER A 3 -15.58 12.27 -20.75
CA SER A 3 -15.84 11.76 -19.41
C SER A 3 -14.86 12.42 -18.43
N TYR A 4 -15.37 13.24 -17.51
CA TYR A 4 -14.60 13.96 -16.49
C TYR A 4 -14.15 13.08 -15.31
N SER A 5 -13.90 11.78 -15.52
CA SER A 5 -13.53 10.83 -14.46
C SER A 5 -12.15 11.10 -13.81
N HIS A 6 -11.39 12.06 -14.36
CA HIS A 6 -10.09 12.50 -13.85
C HIS A 6 -10.17 13.64 -12.83
N LEU A 7 -11.36 14.20 -12.58
CA LEU A 7 -11.52 15.27 -11.60
C LEU A 7 -11.57 14.69 -10.16
N PRO A 8 -10.94 15.35 -9.18
CA PRO A 8 -10.98 14.93 -7.79
C PRO A 8 -12.41 14.92 -7.25
N GLN A 9 -12.71 14.01 -6.32
CA GLN A 9 -14.00 13.98 -5.65
C GLN A 9 -14.23 15.32 -4.93
N LEU A 10 -15.41 15.91 -5.14
CA LEU A 10 -15.82 17.13 -4.46
C LEU A 10 -16.08 16.84 -2.97
N SER A 11 -15.50 17.66 -2.09
CA SER A 11 -15.63 17.54 -0.64
C SER A 11 -16.71 18.47 -0.04
N ASN A 12 -17.36 19.28 -0.85
CA ASN A 12 -18.41 20.20 -0.41
C ASN A 12 -19.80 19.56 -0.53
N GLY A 13 -20.59 19.66 0.55
CA GLY A 13 -21.88 18.96 0.70
C GLY A 13 -23.03 19.41 -0.20
N GLN A 14 -22.77 20.23 -1.22
CA GLN A 14 -23.77 20.54 -2.25
C GLN A 14 -23.67 19.50 -3.38
N LEU A 15 -24.36 18.38 -3.16
CA LEU A 15 -24.45 17.29 -4.14
C LEU A 15 -25.58 17.58 -5.13
N ASP A 16 -25.24 18.02 -6.34
CA ASP A 16 -26.17 18.03 -7.47
C ASP A 16 -26.31 16.61 -8.03
N LEU A 17 -27.41 15.94 -7.67
CA LEU A 17 -27.71 14.59 -8.13
C LEU A 17 -28.38 14.55 -9.52
N SER A 18 -28.61 15.69 -10.18
CA SER A 18 -29.22 15.71 -11.51
C SER A 18 -28.32 15.16 -12.61
N LYS A 19 -27.02 14.98 -12.33
CA LYS A 19 -25.98 14.57 -13.30
C LYS A 19 -25.35 13.21 -12.99
N VAL A 20 -26.05 12.34 -12.26
CA VAL A 20 -25.54 11.00 -11.97
C VAL A 20 -25.43 10.18 -13.25
N GLN A 21 -24.25 9.59 -13.49
CA GLN A 21 -23.98 8.68 -14.59
C GLN A 21 -23.37 7.39 -14.02
N ASP A 22 -23.68 6.26 -14.65
CA ASP A 22 -23.05 4.99 -14.30
C ASP A 22 -21.57 5.00 -14.69
N ALA A 23 -20.71 4.53 -13.78
CA ALA A 23 -19.29 4.38 -14.05
C ALA A 23 -19.04 3.28 -15.09
N GLN A 24 -18.08 3.52 -15.99
CA GLN A 24 -17.65 2.51 -16.95
C GLN A 24 -16.93 1.36 -16.23
N LEU A 25 -17.30 0.13 -16.58
CA LEU A 25 -16.64 -1.06 -16.08
C LEU A 25 -15.34 -1.34 -16.84
N MET A 26 -14.23 -1.50 -16.11
CA MET A 26 -12.94 -1.91 -16.66
C MET A 26 -12.79 -3.43 -16.80
N LYS A 27 -13.70 -4.21 -16.18
CA LYS A 27 -13.73 -5.68 -16.18
C LYS A 27 -15.18 -6.17 -16.18
N THR A 28 -15.40 -7.43 -16.57
CA THR A 28 -16.72 -8.07 -16.48
C THR A 28 -17.22 -8.07 -15.04
N LYS A 29 -18.42 -7.50 -14.83
CA LYS A 29 -19.07 -7.49 -13.52
C LYS A 29 -19.53 -8.91 -13.17
N PRO A 30 -19.18 -9.44 -11.98
CA PRO A 30 -19.72 -10.72 -11.52
C PRO A 30 -21.24 -10.69 -11.39
N ASN A 31 -21.85 -11.88 -11.31
CA ASN A 31 -23.29 -12.02 -11.06
C ASN A 31 -23.72 -11.22 -9.81
N ARG A 32 -24.97 -10.77 -9.80
CA ARG A 32 -25.57 -10.05 -8.66
C ARG A 32 -25.32 -10.83 -7.36
N GLY A 33 -24.86 -10.12 -6.33
CA GLY A 33 -24.48 -10.72 -5.04
C GLY A 33 -23.08 -11.35 -5.00
N LYS A 34 -22.36 -11.44 -6.13
CA LYS A 34 -20.99 -12.00 -6.20
C LYS A 34 -19.91 -10.95 -6.46
N GLY A 35 -20.17 -9.67 -6.19
CA GLY A 35 -19.22 -8.58 -6.44
C GLY A 35 -17.86 -8.79 -5.77
N TYR A 36 -17.83 -9.43 -4.60
CA TYR A 36 -16.60 -9.76 -3.87
C TYR A 36 -15.63 -10.66 -4.64
N THR A 37 -16.09 -11.36 -5.68
CA THR A 37 -15.25 -12.21 -6.54
C THR A 37 -14.47 -11.44 -7.61
N ALA A 38 -14.74 -10.14 -7.79
CA ALA A 38 -14.00 -9.29 -8.73
C ALA A 38 -12.64 -8.81 -8.17
N GLY A 39 -12.45 -8.90 -6.86
CA GLY A 39 -11.25 -8.43 -6.17
C GLY A 39 -10.06 -9.35 -6.40
N ASN A 40 -8.88 -8.74 -6.55
CA ASN A 40 -7.59 -9.42 -6.50
C ASN A 40 -6.78 -8.86 -5.33
N SER A 41 -5.80 -9.63 -4.88
CA SER A 41 -4.84 -9.12 -3.89
C SER A 41 -3.99 -7.98 -4.49
N CYS A 42 -3.68 -6.98 -3.67
CA CYS A 42 -2.70 -5.92 -4.00
C CYS A 42 -1.27 -6.29 -3.55
N ILE A 43 -1.03 -7.58 -3.28
CA ILE A 43 0.28 -8.12 -2.98
C ILE A 43 1.03 -8.35 -4.29
N THR A 44 2.23 -7.78 -4.40
CA THR A 44 3.16 -8.05 -5.50
C THR A 44 4.54 -8.37 -4.95
N GLU A 45 5.43 -8.86 -5.81
CA GLU A 45 6.84 -9.04 -5.46
C GLU A 45 7.63 -7.75 -5.74
N VAL A 46 8.55 -7.46 -4.83
CA VAL A 46 9.57 -6.40 -4.91
C VAL A 46 10.91 -7.00 -4.52
N VAL A 47 12.01 -6.29 -4.75
CA VAL A 47 13.33 -6.67 -4.25
C VAL A 47 13.69 -5.75 -3.09
N ILE A 48 13.96 -6.34 -1.92
CA ILE A 48 14.43 -5.69 -0.70
C ILE A 48 15.67 -6.45 -0.24
N ASP A 49 16.76 -5.76 0.09
CA ASP A 49 18.04 -6.37 0.46
C ASP A 49 18.49 -7.47 -0.53
N ASN A 50 18.39 -7.18 -1.83
CA ASN A 50 18.68 -8.09 -2.93
C ASN A 50 17.86 -9.41 -2.95
N LYS A 51 16.75 -9.49 -2.22
CA LYS A 51 15.87 -10.65 -2.16
C LYS A 51 14.46 -10.36 -2.67
N PRO A 52 13.89 -11.22 -3.54
CA PRO A 52 12.47 -11.18 -3.87
C PRO A 52 11.62 -11.33 -2.60
N THR A 53 10.72 -10.38 -2.40
CA THR A 53 9.97 -10.21 -1.16
C THR A 53 8.54 -9.75 -1.47
N LYS A 54 7.56 -10.23 -0.70
CA LYS A 54 6.16 -9.84 -0.86
C LYS A 54 5.89 -8.46 -0.27
N ARG A 55 5.12 -7.64 -0.97
CA ARG A 55 4.66 -6.32 -0.52
C ARG A 55 3.19 -6.08 -0.88
N LEU A 56 2.40 -5.63 0.09
CA LEU A 56 1.03 -5.14 -0.11
C LEU A 56 1.05 -3.63 -0.36
N LEU A 57 0.35 -3.17 -1.41
CA LEU A 57 -0.06 -1.76 -1.50
C LEU A 57 -1.33 -1.59 -0.66
N ASP A 58 -1.25 -0.81 0.40
CA ASP A 58 -2.37 -0.61 1.32
C ASP A 58 -2.65 0.88 1.52
N PRO A 59 -3.50 1.51 0.68
CA PRO A 59 -3.93 2.89 0.89
C PRO A 59 -4.76 3.08 2.17
N GLY A 60 -5.23 2.00 2.80
CA GLY A 60 -5.88 2.05 4.11
C GLY A 60 -4.92 2.12 5.29
N ALA A 61 -3.63 1.81 5.09
CA ALA A 61 -2.61 1.94 6.11
C ALA A 61 -2.10 3.40 6.15
N PHE A 62 -2.16 4.02 7.33
CA PHE A 62 -1.64 5.38 7.52
C PHE A 62 -0.13 5.48 7.23
N CYS A 63 0.64 4.47 7.63
CA CYS A 63 2.08 4.42 7.44
C CYS A 63 2.53 3.07 6.87
N SER A 64 3.71 3.09 6.25
CA SER A 64 4.41 1.90 5.80
C SER A 64 4.98 1.15 7.00
N CYS A 65 4.75 -0.17 7.04
CA CYS A 65 5.13 -0.98 8.19
C CYS A 65 5.44 -2.44 7.82
N VAL A 66 6.10 -3.14 8.75
CA VAL A 66 6.44 -4.56 8.60
C VAL A 66 6.42 -5.26 9.95
N GLY A 67 6.01 -6.52 9.97
CA GLY A 67 6.08 -7.34 11.19
C GLY A 67 7.50 -7.81 11.48
N LYS A 68 7.92 -7.71 12.75
CA LYS A 68 9.25 -8.13 13.25
C LYS A 68 9.64 -9.53 12.76
N SER A 69 8.74 -10.50 12.97
CA SER A 69 9.00 -11.91 12.63
C SER A 69 9.23 -12.09 11.14
N PHE A 70 8.51 -11.36 10.29
CA PHE A 70 8.68 -11.44 8.84
C PHE A 70 9.94 -10.71 8.39
N LEU A 71 10.19 -9.50 8.89
CA LEU A 71 11.42 -8.75 8.59
C LEU A 71 12.67 -9.57 8.90
N LYS A 72 12.69 -10.28 10.03
CA LYS A 72 13.79 -11.17 10.41
C LYS A 72 14.08 -12.29 9.40
N THR A 73 13.06 -12.76 8.66
CA THR A 73 13.28 -13.76 7.60
C THR A 73 13.93 -13.15 6.35
N CYS A 74 13.72 -11.87 6.11
CA CYS A 74 14.25 -11.15 4.95
C CYS A 74 15.65 -10.62 5.25
N VAL A 75 15.79 -9.94 6.40
CA VAL A 75 16.99 -9.24 6.88
C VAL A 75 17.25 -9.69 8.33
N PRO A 76 18.03 -10.77 8.57
CA PRO A 76 18.17 -11.35 9.90
C PRO A 76 18.80 -10.47 10.99
N ASN A 77 19.57 -9.44 10.58
CA ASN A 77 20.28 -8.52 11.46
C ASN A 77 19.72 -7.09 11.34
N PHE A 78 18.40 -6.95 11.15
CA PHE A 78 17.76 -5.64 11.00
C PHE A 78 17.78 -4.84 12.31
N GLU A 79 17.84 -5.52 13.46
CA GLU A 79 17.79 -4.89 14.78
C GLU A 79 18.93 -3.88 14.98
N ASP A 80 20.12 -4.14 14.42
CA ASP A 80 21.29 -3.23 14.48
C ASP A 80 21.12 -1.96 13.63
N GLN A 81 20.11 -1.95 12.73
CA GLN A 81 19.82 -0.88 11.79
C GLN A 81 18.57 -0.07 12.20
N LEU A 82 17.94 -0.42 13.33
CA LEU A 82 16.75 0.27 13.79
C LEU A 82 17.07 1.68 14.26
N LEU A 83 16.42 2.65 13.64
CA LEU A 83 16.35 4.01 14.16
C LEU A 83 15.29 4.07 15.28
N PRO A 84 15.48 4.94 16.28
CA PRO A 84 14.53 5.09 17.38
C PRO A 84 13.19 5.62 16.88
N ILE A 85 12.11 5.19 17.54
CA ILE A 85 10.76 5.72 17.35
C ILE A 85 10.19 6.05 18.72
N ASP A 86 9.64 7.26 18.88
CA ASP A 86 9.09 7.67 20.17
C ASP A 86 7.83 8.54 20.02
N GLY A 87 6.95 8.47 21.00
CA GLY A 87 5.76 9.34 21.09
C GLY A 87 4.59 9.04 20.14
N ILE A 88 4.66 8.00 19.30
CA ILE A 88 3.59 7.66 18.34
C ILE A 88 2.84 6.38 18.76
N LYS A 89 1.50 6.43 18.71
CA LYS A 89 0.63 5.27 18.93
C LYS A 89 0.10 4.76 17.60
N PHE A 90 0.28 3.46 17.37
CA PHE A 90 -0.23 2.79 16.18
C PHE A 90 -1.39 1.85 16.56
N ASN A 91 -2.37 1.74 15.67
CA ASN A 91 -3.49 0.81 15.82
C ASN A 91 -3.76 0.08 14.51
N SER A 92 -4.10 -1.21 14.60
CA SER A 92 -4.57 -2.03 13.47
C SER A 92 -5.94 -2.60 13.82
N ALA A 93 -6.97 -2.23 13.07
CA ALA A 93 -8.36 -2.66 13.31
C ALA A 93 -8.76 -2.58 14.80
N SER A 94 -8.50 -1.44 15.42
CA SER A 94 -8.74 -1.13 16.84
C SER A 94 -7.83 -1.82 17.86
N ASN A 95 -6.89 -2.66 17.44
CA ASN A 95 -5.90 -3.25 18.35
C ASN A 95 -4.62 -2.39 18.39
N PRO A 96 -4.08 -2.11 19.57
CA PRO A 96 -2.83 -1.36 19.68
C PRO A 96 -1.66 -2.15 19.07
N MET A 97 -0.81 -1.45 18.35
CA MET A 97 0.40 -1.98 17.73
C MET A 97 1.62 -1.47 18.48
N LYS A 98 2.56 -2.37 18.79
CA LYS A 98 3.81 -2.04 19.46
C LYS A 98 4.91 -1.85 18.42
N ALA A 99 5.29 -0.59 18.18
CA ALA A 99 6.43 -0.25 17.35
C ALA A 99 7.76 -0.53 18.08
N LEU A 100 8.76 -1.02 17.34
CA LEU A 100 10.10 -1.31 17.85
C LEU A 100 11.13 -0.26 17.40
N GLY A 101 10.92 0.33 16.23
CA GLY A 101 11.84 1.25 15.58
C GLY A 101 11.46 1.47 14.12
N ILE A 102 12.26 2.28 13.45
CA ILE A 102 12.17 2.51 12.01
C ILE A 102 13.28 1.74 11.31
N PHE A 103 12.91 0.98 10.28
CA PHE A 103 13.83 0.30 9.38
C PHE A 103 13.79 0.98 8.01
N GLU A 104 14.85 1.71 7.67
CA GLU A 104 15.02 2.32 6.35
C GLU A 104 15.59 1.30 5.36
N THR A 105 14.98 1.15 4.19
CA THR A 105 15.54 0.30 3.13
C THR A 105 15.11 0.75 1.74
N ASN A 106 15.84 0.25 0.73
CA ASN A 106 15.45 0.43 -0.66
C ASN A 106 14.46 -0.65 -1.08
N VAL A 107 13.31 -0.23 -1.61
CA VAL A 107 12.33 -1.10 -2.24
C VAL A 107 12.47 -0.96 -3.76
N ILE A 108 12.81 -2.04 -4.43
CA ILE A 108 12.98 -2.08 -5.89
C ILE A 108 11.77 -2.79 -6.49
N PHE A 109 11.07 -2.10 -7.38
CA PHE A 109 9.93 -2.60 -8.14
C PHE A 109 10.45 -3.06 -9.51
N PRO A 110 10.42 -4.38 -9.78
CA PRO A 110 10.77 -4.89 -11.11
C PRO A 110 9.76 -4.37 -12.13
N HIS A 111 10.25 -3.79 -13.23
CA HIS A 111 9.38 -3.28 -14.29
C HIS A 111 10.02 -3.50 -15.67
N ILE A 112 9.19 -3.73 -16.68
CA ILE A 112 9.59 -4.19 -18.01
C ILE A 112 10.56 -3.23 -18.72
N ASN A 113 10.46 -1.93 -18.44
CA ASN A 113 11.27 -0.87 -19.07
C ASN A 113 12.42 -0.39 -18.17
N GLY A 114 12.70 -1.10 -17.07
CA GLY A 114 13.69 -0.69 -16.07
C GLY A 114 13.07 -0.66 -14.68
N ASN A 115 13.86 -1.02 -13.67
CA ASN A 115 13.40 -1.13 -12.30
C ASN A 115 13.24 0.24 -11.65
N LEU A 116 12.17 0.42 -10.87
CA LEU A 116 11.98 1.61 -10.03
C LEU A 116 12.53 1.34 -8.64
N ARG A 117 13.32 2.26 -8.08
CA ARG A 117 13.79 2.20 -6.70
C ARG A 117 13.20 3.36 -5.91
N ILE A 118 12.66 3.07 -4.74
CA ILE A 118 12.29 4.07 -3.73
C ILE A 118 12.97 3.72 -2.40
N THR A 119 13.29 4.74 -1.61
CA THR A 119 13.76 4.56 -0.23
C THR A 119 12.55 4.71 0.69
N VAL A 120 12.37 3.75 1.61
CA VAL A 120 11.20 3.66 2.48
C VAL A 120 11.63 3.42 3.91
N GLU A 121 11.03 4.18 4.81
CA GLU A 121 11.08 3.97 6.26
C GLU A 121 9.89 3.12 6.69
N PHE A 122 10.15 1.88 7.10
CA PHE A 122 9.11 0.99 7.63
C PHE A 122 9.09 1.05 9.16
N VAL A 123 7.92 1.30 9.73
CA VAL A 123 7.71 1.06 11.16
C VAL A 123 7.73 -0.44 11.42
N VAL A 124 8.66 -0.91 12.24
CA VAL A 124 8.74 -2.32 12.60
C VAL A 124 7.81 -2.61 13.76
N MET A 125 6.83 -3.49 13.54
CA MET A 125 5.79 -3.82 14.50
C MET A 125 6.07 -5.17 15.17
N GLU A 126 6.07 -5.22 16.50
CA GLU A 126 6.33 -6.46 17.25
C GLU A 126 5.18 -7.47 17.10
N ASN A 127 3.93 -6.99 17.18
CA ASN A 127 2.72 -7.80 17.21
C ASN A 127 1.96 -7.83 15.85
N CYS A 128 2.66 -7.59 14.74
CA CYS A 128 2.09 -7.74 13.39
C CYS A 128 2.38 -9.14 12.85
N SER A 129 1.33 -9.88 12.46
CA SER A 129 1.41 -11.23 11.89
C SER A 129 1.53 -11.26 10.35
N SER A 130 1.65 -10.08 9.72
CA SER A 130 1.77 -9.98 8.27
C SER A 130 3.02 -10.70 7.75
N THR A 131 2.88 -11.35 6.59
CA THR A 131 3.95 -12.06 5.87
C THR A 131 4.40 -11.31 4.61
N HIS A 132 4.27 -9.98 4.65
CA HIS A 132 4.65 -9.07 3.60
C HIS A 132 4.96 -7.69 4.19
N PHE A 133 5.73 -6.88 3.46
CA PHE A 133 5.84 -5.45 3.75
C PHE A 133 4.53 -4.76 3.38
N ILE A 134 4.11 -3.78 4.17
CA ILE A 134 2.94 -2.94 3.86
C ILE A 134 3.47 -1.58 3.44
N LEU A 135 3.23 -1.22 2.18
CA LEU A 135 3.47 0.15 1.70
C LEU A 135 2.17 0.92 1.88
N GLY A 136 2.19 1.80 2.88
CA GLY A 136 1.05 2.59 3.30
C GLY A 136 0.87 3.86 2.49
N ASN A 137 -0.19 4.59 2.82
CA ASN A 137 -0.59 5.80 2.14
C ASN A 137 0.47 6.91 2.18
N ASP A 138 1.32 6.92 3.21
CA ASP A 138 2.49 7.81 3.34
C ASP A 138 3.41 7.78 2.12
N TYR A 139 3.79 6.57 1.67
CA TYR A 139 4.66 6.40 0.53
C TYR A 139 3.90 6.27 -0.80
N LEU A 140 2.67 5.74 -0.79
CA LEU A 140 1.84 5.69 -2.00
C LEU A 140 1.57 7.10 -2.55
N ILE A 141 1.20 8.04 -1.68
CA ILE A 141 0.97 9.44 -2.09
C ILE A 141 2.28 10.12 -2.45
N MET A 142 3.33 9.94 -1.64
CA MET A 142 4.62 10.60 -1.86
C MET A 142 5.22 10.27 -3.24
N TYR A 143 5.07 9.03 -3.69
CA TYR A 143 5.63 8.56 -4.96
C TYR A 143 4.58 8.43 -6.09
N GLY A 144 3.31 8.74 -5.84
CA GLY A 144 2.24 8.62 -6.83
C GLY A 144 1.99 7.19 -7.31
N ILE A 145 2.11 6.21 -6.41
CA ILE A 145 1.92 4.78 -6.72
C ILE A 145 0.44 4.42 -6.59
N ASP A 146 -0.19 4.09 -7.70
CA ASP A 146 -1.60 3.72 -7.77
C ASP A 146 -1.82 2.19 -7.88
N LEU A 147 -2.95 1.70 -7.34
CA LEU A 147 -3.34 0.29 -7.40
C LEU A 147 -3.68 -0.20 -8.81
N HIS A 148 -4.08 0.71 -9.69
CA HIS A 148 -4.51 0.41 -11.04
C HIS A 148 -3.44 0.88 -12.03
N ASN A 149 -2.79 -0.06 -12.71
CA ASN A 149 -2.07 0.23 -13.95
C ASN A 149 -3.11 0.65 -14.99
N ASN A 150 -3.30 1.96 -15.15
CA ASN A 150 -3.99 2.47 -16.31
C ASN A 150 -3.06 2.29 -17.52
N LYS A 151 -3.55 1.69 -18.61
CA LYS A 151 -2.75 1.52 -19.84
C LYS A 151 -2.48 2.86 -20.55
N ASP A 152 -3.20 3.91 -20.16
CA ASP A 152 -3.18 5.24 -20.78
C ASP A 152 -2.67 6.34 -19.84
N ARG A 153 -1.84 6.00 -18.86
CA ARG A 153 -1.00 6.96 -18.12
C ARG A 153 0.46 6.80 -18.52
#